data_AF-A0A2N0NE22-F1
#
_entry.id   AF-A0A2N0NE22-F1
#
_cell.length_a   1.000
_cell.length_b   1.000
_cell.length_c   1.000
_cell.angle_alpha   90.00
_cell.angle_beta   90.00
_cell.angle_gamma   90.00
#
_symmetry.space_group_name_H-M   'P 1'
#
loop_
_entity.id
_entity.type
_entity.pdbx_description
1 polymer ?
#
loop_
_entity_poly.entity_id
_entity_poly.type
_entity_poly.pdbx_seq_one_letter_code
_entity_poly.pdbx_strand_id
1 'polypeptide(L)'
;MTLHWKDDPIPLERICLVDVETEPDPRWITIICGNQTNIIKAFALCWKSFAPDIELGFNDSGYDWPFIVEKATKLNVLEWMVQRMSANPHKKADAESILTWNYFGGKGKPLTNGFF
;
A
#
# COMPACT_ATOMS: atom_id res chain seq x y z
N MET A 1 -5.04 -4.56 -8.15
CA MET A 1 -5.88 -4.61 -6.92
C MET A 1 -7.34 -4.75 -7.31
N THR A 2 -8.11 -5.51 -6.54
CA THR A 2 -9.57 -5.62 -6.71
C THR A 2 -10.27 -5.23 -5.42
N LEU A 3 -11.39 -4.53 -5.53
CA LEU A 3 -12.22 -4.13 -4.39
C LEU A 3 -13.50 -4.96 -4.43
N HIS A 4 -13.87 -5.53 -3.29
CA HIS A 4 -15.04 -6.39 -3.18
C HIS A 4 -15.91 -5.98 -1.99
N TRP A 5 -17.21 -6.21 -2.11
CA TRP A 5 -18.02 -6.44 -0.92
C TRP A 5 -17.66 -7.81 -0.35
N LYS A 6 -17.64 -7.93 0.98
CA LYS A 6 -17.11 -9.10 1.73
C LYS A 6 -17.48 -10.47 1.13
N ASP A 7 -18.72 -10.61 0.66
CA ASP A 7 -19.29 -11.88 0.19
C ASP A 7 -19.69 -11.84 -1.31
N ASP A 8 -19.29 -10.79 -2.04
CA ASP A 8 -19.59 -10.66 -3.49
C ASP A 8 -18.42 -11.17 -4.34
N PRO A 9 -18.61 -12.24 -5.13
CA PRO A 9 -17.56 -12.75 -6.00
C PRO A 9 -17.22 -11.79 -7.15
N ILE A 10 -18.09 -10.83 -7.45
CA ILE A 10 -17.85 -9.81 -8.47
C ILE A 10 -17.20 -8.61 -7.78
N PRO A 11 -15.97 -8.22 -8.17
CA PRO A 11 -15.37 -7.01 -7.65
C PRO A 11 -16.15 -5.78 -8.11
N LEU A 12 -16.31 -4.86 -7.17
CA LEU A 12 -16.84 -3.52 -7.41
C LEU A 12 -15.91 -2.74 -8.34
N GLU A 13 -14.60 -2.82 -8.11
CA GLU A 13 -13.58 -2.15 -8.91
C GLU A 13 -12.37 -3.04 -9.16
N ARG A 14 -11.74 -2.86 -10.33
CA ARG A 14 -10.51 -3.55 -10.73
C ARG A 14 -9.52 -2.52 -11.25
N ILE A 15 -8.41 -2.34 -10.54
CA ILE A 15 -7.36 -1.37 -10.91
C ILE A 15 -6.03 -2.08 -11.14
N CYS A 16 -5.39 -1.76 -12.26
CA CYS A 16 -4.01 -2.13 -12.58
C CYS A 16 -3.14 -0.88 -12.63
N LEU A 17 -2.03 -0.88 -11.90
CA LEU A 17 -1.05 0.22 -11.88
C LEU A 17 0.18 -0.24 -12.64
N VAL A 18 0.61 0.54 -13.63
CA VAL A 18 1.78 0.22 -14.47
C VAL A 18 2.73 1.42 -14.54
N ASP A 19 4.03 1.19 -14.72
CA ASP A 19 5.02 2.25 -14.90
C ASP A 19 5.16 2.68 -16.36
N VAL A 20 4.97 1.77 -17.30
CA VAL A 20 5.09 2.01 -18.75
C VAL A 20 3.75 1.93 -19.45
N GLU A 21 3.67 2.53 -20.64
CA GLU A 21 2.51 2.37 -21.52
C GLU A 21 2.27 0.89 -21.80
N THR A 22 1.03 0.45 -21.55
CA THR A 22 0.63 -0.95 -21.61
C THR A 22 -0.75 -1.01 -22.24
N GLU A 23 -1.00 -2.02 -23.08
CA GLU A 23 -2.32 -2.21 -23.67
C GLU A 23 -3.38 -2.41 -22.57
N PRO A 24 -4.47 -1.62 -22.58
CA PRO A 24 -5.48 -1.72 -21.53
C PRO A 24 -6.33 -2.97 -21.70
N ASP A 25 -6.57 -3.69 -20.60
CA ASP A 25 -7.63 -4.71 -20.54
C ASP A 25 -8.96 -4.02 -20.24
N PRO A 26 -10.02 -4.18 -21.06
CA PRO A 26 -11.31 -3.50 -20.85
C PRO A 26 -12.01 -3.87 -19.53
N ARG A 27 -11.57 -4.94 -18.85
CA ARG A 27 -12.09 -5.35 -17.54
C ARG A 27 -11.43 -4.59 -16.38
N TRP A 28 -10.37 -3.84 -16.64
CA TRP A 28 -9.54 -3.17 -15.64
C TRP A 28 -9.37 -1.70 -15.97
N ILE A 29 -9.45 -0.86 -14.94
CA ILE A 29 -8.95 0.51 -15.05
C ILE A 29 -7.42 0.43 -14.95
N THR A 30 -6.74 0.71 -16.06
CA THR A 30 -5.27 0.72 -16.13
C THR A 30 -4.76 2.15 -15.96
N ILE A 31 -3.93 2.39 -14.94
CA ILE A 31 -3.35 3.70 -14.62
C ILE A 31 -1.85 3.67 -14.89
N ILE A 32 -1.41 4.46 -15.87
CA ILE A 32 0.00 4.60 -16.24
C ILE A 32 0.64 5.66 -15.33
N CYS A 33 1.58 5.22 -14.49
CA CYS A 33 2.22 6.04 -13.45
C CYS A 33 3.55 6.68 -13.91
N GLY A 34 4.17 6.16 -14.98
CA GLY A 34 5.40 6.69 -15.57
C GLY A 34 6.69 6.33 -14.82
N ASN A 35 6.62 5.95 -13.54
CA ASN A 35 7.77 5.51 -12.74
C ASN A 35 7.32 4.79 -11.45
N GLN A 36 8.28 4.12 -10.80
CA GLN A 36 8.07 3.36 -9.56
C GLN A 36 7.55 4.22 -8.39
N THR A 37 8.07 5.44 -8.21
CA THR A 37 7.61 6.35 -7.14
C THR A 37 6.14 6.68 -7.27
N ASN A 38 5.69 6.93 -8.50
CA ASN A 38 4.29 7.23 -8.79
C ASN A 38 3.40 5.99 -8.66
N ILE A 39 3.89 4.77 -8.93
CA ILE A 39 3.15 3.54 -8.63
C ILE A 39 2.80 3.49 -7.13
N ILE A 40 3.78 3.67 -6.25
CA ILE A 40 3.56 3.65 -4.79
C ILE A 40 2.58 4.76 -4.38
N LYS A 41 2.73 5.96 -4.95
CA LYS A 41 1.81 7.07 -4.66
C LYS A 41 0.39 6.78 -5.15
N ALA A 42 0.24 6.23 -6.34
CA ALA A 42 -1.05 5.85 -6.91
C ALA A 42 -1.73 4.76 -6.07
N PHE A 43 -0.96 3.75 -5.62
CA PHE A 43 -1.44 2.74 -4.67
C PHE A 43 -1.99 3.38 -3.39
N ALA A 44 -1.23 4.28 -2.76
CA ALA A 44 -1.65 4.96 -1.53
C ALA A 44 -2.93 5.80 -1.72
N LEU A 45 -3.08 6.43 -2.88
CA LEU A 45 -4.27 7.21 -3.22
C LEU A 45 -5.49 6.33 -3.50
N CYS A 46 -5.31 5.20 -4.19
CA CYS A 46 -6.37 4.20 -4.38
C CYS A 46 -6.82 3.68 -3.01
N TRP A 47 -5.88 3.28 -2.15
CA TRP A 47 -6.17 2.84 -0.79
C TRP A 47 -6.95 3.88 0.00
N LYS A 48 -6.53 5.15 -0.03
CA LYS A 48 -7.24 6.24 0.64
C LYS A 48 -8.68 6.39 0.16
N SER A 49 -8.88 6.34 -1.16
CA SER A 49 -10.20 6.50 -1.77
C SER A 49 -11.13 5.34 -1.44
N PHE A 50 -10.58 4.11 -1.40
CA PHE A 50 -11.34 2.91 -1.07
C PHE A 50 -11.57 2.73 0.42
N ALA A 51 -10.64 3.18 1.26
CA ALA A 51 -10.65 3.03 2.71
C ALA A 51 -11.02 1.59 3.15
N PRO A 52 -10.28 0.56 2.71
CA PRO A 52 -10.66 -0.83 2.96
C PRO A 52 -10.59 -1.16 4.46
N ASP A 53 -11.61 -1.87 4.95
CA ASP A 53 -11.61 -2.41 6.31
C ASP A 53 -10.68 -3.62 6.46
N ILE A 54 -10.58 -4.43 5.38
CA ILE A 54 -9.82 -5.68 5.34
C ILE A 54 -9.06 -5.74 4.01
N GLU A 55 -7.77 -6.02 4.09
CA GLU A 55 -6.95 -6.42 2.96
C GLU A 55 -6.70 -7.92 3.00
N LEU A 56 -6.79 -8.56 1.85
CA LEU A 56 -6.54 -9.99 1.68
C LEU A 56 -5.56 -10.18 0.53
N GLY A 57 -4.63 -11.10 0.72
CA GLY A 57 -3.75 -11.58 -0.33
C GLY A 57 -2.88 -12.73 0.15
N PHE A 58 -2.07 -13.24 -0.76
CA PHE A 58 -1.28 -14.44 -0.54
C PHE A 58 0.15 -14.07 -0.20
N ASN A 59 0.55 -14.33 1.04
CA ASN A 59 1.87 -13.99 1.58
C ASN A 59 2.14 -12.48 1.71
N ASP A 60 1.11 -11.64 1.73
CA ASP A 60 1.25 -10.19 1.80
C ASP A 60 2.09 -9.72 2.99
N SER A 61 1.83 -10.28 4.17
CA SER A 61 2.57 -9.93 5.39
C SER A 61 4.02 -10.44 5.39
N GLY A 62 4.32 -11.48 4.61
CA GLY A 62 5.64 -12.10 4.53
C GLY A 62 6.51 -11.59 3.37
N TYR A 63 5.90 -11.01 2.33
CA TYR A 63 6.61 -10.53 1.14
C TYR A 63 6.17 -9.15 0.68
N ASP A 64 4.91 -8.97 0.28
CA ASP A 64 4.46 -7.76 -0.40
C ASP A 64 4.60 -6.50 0.46
N TRP A 65 4.12 -6.54 1.70
CA TRP A 65 4.24 -5.41 2.62
C TRP A 65 5.70 -5.10 2.98
N PRO A 66 6.54 -6.07 3.39
CA PRO A 66 7.97 -5.84 3.56
C PRO A 66 8.62 -5.17 2.34
N PHE A 67 8.34 -5.69 1.13
CA PHE A 67 8.89 -5.15 -0.11
C PHE A 67 8.41 -3.72 -0.39
N ILE A 68 7.10 -3.44 -0.26
CA ILE A 68 6.54 -2.11 -0.49
C ILE A 68 7.09 -1.10 0.52
N VAL A 69 7.18 -1.46 1.80
CA VAL A 69 7.73 -0.59 2.85
C VAL A 69 9.21 -0.29 2.58
N GLU A 70 10.01 -1.29 2.25
CA GLU A 70 11.42 -1.10 1.90
C GLU A 70 11.58 -0.19 0.68
N LYS A 71 10.79 -0.42 -0.38
CA LYS A 71 10.80 0.40 -1.59
C LYS A 71 10.36 1.84 -1.32
N ALA A 72 9.27 2.03 -0.59
CA ALA A 72 8.78 3.36 -0.21
C ALA A 72 9.79 4.11 0.66
N THR A 73 10.54 3.40 1.52
CA THR A 73 11.64 3.96 2.31
C THR A 73 12.77 4.43 1.41
N LYS A 74 13.27 3.57 0.52
CA LYS A 74 14.35 3.89 -0.42
C LYS A 74 14.00 5.05 -1.37
N LEU A 75 12.72 5.19 -1.70
CA LEU A 75 12.20 6.27 -2.55
C LEU A 75 11.81 7.54 -1.77
N ASN A 76 12.02 7.58 -0.45
CA ASN A 76 11.65 8.69 0.44
C ASN A 76 10.16 9.11 0.34
N VAL A 77 9.27 8.12 0.22
CA VAL A 77 7.81 8.34 0.15
C VAL A 77 7.01 7.58 1.21
N LEU A 78 7.67 6.83 2.11
CA LEU A 78 6.99 6.03 3.13
C LEU A 78 6.07 6.86 4.03
N GLU A 79 6.56 7.97 4.58
CA GLU A 79 5.76 8.84 5.46
C GLU A 79 4.54 9.41 4.72
N TRP A 80 4.76 9.88 3.49
CA TRP A 80 3.68 10.40 2.65
C TRP A 80 2.64 9.31 2.34
N MET A 81 3.09 8.09 2.01
CA MET A 81 2.24 6.94 1.71
C MET A 81 1.35 6.60 2.91
N VAL A 82 1.95 6.39 4.09
CA VAL A 82 1.20 6.03 5.30
C VAL A 82 0.27 7.16 5.74
N GLN A 83 0.69 8.43 5.63
CA GLN A 83 -0.18 9.55 5.97
C GLN A 83 -1.44 9.61 5.09
N ARG A 84 -1.33 9.20 3.82
CA ARG A 84 -2.47 9.15 2.89
C ARG A 84 -3.38 7.95 3.16
N MET A 85 -2.81 6.81 3.51
CA MET A 85 -3.55 5.59 3.77
C MET A 85 -4.20 5.54 5.15
N SER A 86 -3.69 6.30 6.11
CA SER A 86 -4.20 6.27 7.49
C SER A 86 -5.63 6.83 7.57
N ALA A 87 -6.52 6.05 8.18
CA ALA A 87 -7.87 6.50 8.54
C ALA A 87 -7.88 7.48 9.74
N ASN A 88 -6.75 7.66 10.43
CA ASN A 88 -6.64 8.58 11.56
C ASN A 88 -6.02 9.92 11.11
N PRO A 89 -6.81 11.01 10.98
CA PRO A 89 -6.30 12.30 10.50
C PRO A 89 -5.35 12.98 11.50
N HIS A 90 -5.35 12.56 12.77
CA HIS A 90 -4.49 13.10 13.81
C HIS A 90 -3.17 12.36 13.94
N LYS A 91 -3.05 11.15 13.38
CA LYS A 91 -1.79 10.42 13.34
C LYS A 91 -0.88 11.10 12.32
N LYS A 92 0.20 11.70 12.82
CA LYS A 92 1.32 12.09 11.97
C LYS A 92 2.15 10.85 11.71
N ALA A 93 2.32 10.52 10.44
CA ALA A 93 3.19 9.43 10.01
C ALA A 93 4.64 9.91 10.11
N ASP A 94 5.45 9.25 10.93
CA ASP A 94 6.91 9.42 10.99
C ASP A 94 7.57 8.06 10.71
N ALA A 95 8.67 8.06 9.95
CA ALA A 95 9.28 6.80 9.48
C ALA A 95 9.63 5.85 10.64
N GLU A 96 10.09 6.38 11.77
CA GLU A 96 10.46 5.59 12.94
C GLU A 96 9.23 4.91 13.59
N SER A 97 8.13 5.64 13.78
CA SER A 97 6.89 5.10 14.36
C SER A 97 6.14 4.15 13.43
N ILE A 98 6.34 4.29 12.10
CA ILE A 98 5.82 3.36 11.11
C ILE A 98 6.55 2.02 11.20
N LEU A 99 7.88 2.07 11.30
CA LEU A 99 8.73 0.87 11.31
C LEU A 99 8.83 0.19 12.67
N THR A 100 8.37 0.85 13.74
CA THR A 100 8.33 0.29 15.10
C THR A 100 6.92 -0.15 15.46
N TRP A 101 6.78 -1.42 15.84
CA TRP A 101 5.50 -1.92 16.33
C TRP A 101 5.17 -1.27 17.68
N ASN A 102 3.97 -0.70 17.79
CA ASN A 102 3.46 -0.09 19.01
C ASN A 102 2.15 -0.80 19.41
N TYR A 103 2.24 -1.72 20.36
CA TYR A 103 1.09 -2.44 20.90
C TYR A 103 1.09 -2.30 22.42
N PHE A 104 -0.02 -1.78 22.96
CA PHE A 104 -0.19 -1.51 24.40
C PHE A 104 1.01 -0.79 25.07
N GLY A 105 1.61 0.18 24.38
CA GLY A 105 2.72 0.99 24.92
C GLY A 105 4.08 0.29 24.92
N GLY A 106 4.17 -0.97 24.47
CA GLY A 106 5.44 -1.62 24.18
C GLY A 106 5.97 -1.18 22.82
N LYS A 107 7.22 -0.70 22.78
CA LYS A 107 7.97 -0.49 21.53
C LYS A 107 8.67 -1.80 21.16
N GLY A 108 8.29 -2.39 20.03
CA GLY A 108 8.98 -3.55 19.44
C GLY A 108 10.32 -3.17 18.80
N LYS A 109 11.14 -4.18 18.45
CA LYS A 109 12.30 -3.95 17.58
C LYS A 109 11.81 -3.41 16.23
N PRO A 110 12.53 -2.46 15.61
CA PRO A 110 12.23 -2.04 14.24
C PRO A 110 12.19 -3.25 13.32
N LEU A 111 11.40 -3.18 12.25
CA LEU A 111 11.54 -4.10 11.12
C LEU A 111 12.97 -3.97 10.58
N THR A 112 13.86 -4.85 11.03
CA THR A 112 15.26 -4.88 10.56
C THR A 112 15.33 -5.64 9.24
N ASN A 113 16.13 -5.10 8.31
CA ASN A 113 16.45 -5.62 6.98
C ASN A 113 16.86 -7.11 6.98
N GLY A 114 15.89 -8.01 7.03
CA GLY A 114 16.09 -9.46 6.95
C GLY A 114 15.21 -10.14 5.91
N PHE A 115 14.52 -9.36 5.08
CA PHE A 115 13.84 -9.86 3.91
C PHE A 115 14.79 -9.58 2.74
N PHE A 116 15.36 -10.66 2.18
CA PHE A 116 16.50 -10.77 1.25
C PHE A 116 17.88 -10.95 1.89
#